data_AF-A0A060BT70-F1
#
_entry.id   AF-A0A060BT70-F1
#
_cell.length_a   1.000
_cell.length_b   1.000
_cell.length_c   1.000
_cell.angle_alpha   90.00
_cell.angle_beta   90.00
_cell.angle_gamma   90.00
#
_symmetry.space_group_name_H-M   'P 1'
#
loop_
_entity.id
_entity.type
_entity.pdbx_description
1 polymer ?
#
loop_
_entity_poly.entity_id
_entity_poly.type
_entity_poly.pdbx_seq_one_letter_code
_entity_poly.pdbx_strand_id
1 'polypeptide(L)' 'MLGKSFTFVDSDNKDVVIKALKKAELSDEYVVRVYETGGKMKQNAGISFAGEIVSACEADGTEKKLVRQISVVIN' A
#
# COMPACT_ATOMS: atom_id res chain seq x y z
N MET A 1 -29.69 1.04 12.15
CA MET A 1 -28.55 1.59 12.92
C MET A 1 -27.32 1.54 12.02
N LEU A 2 -26.74 2.68 11.68
CA LEU A 2 -25.54 2.78 10.85
C LEU A 2 -24.33 2.42 11.73
N GLY A 3 -23.66 1.30 11.43
CA GLY A 3 -22.53 0.82 12.22
C GLY A 3 -21.31 1.74 12.09
N LYS A 4 -20.51 1.85 13.16
CA LYS A 4 -19.21 2.52 13.10
C LYS A 4 -18.27 1.67 12.24
N SER A 5 -17.76 2.21 11.14
CA SER A 5 -16.72 1.58 10.32
C SER A 5 -15.35 2.13 10.70
N PHE A 6 -14.35 1.26 10.72
CA PHE A 6 -12.95 1.64 10.88
C PHE A 6 -12.18 1.12 9.67
N THR A 7 -11.34 1.97 9.08
CA THR A 7 -10.50 1.63 7.94
C THR A 7 -9.06 1.75 8.37
N PHE A 8 -8.29 0.67 8.22
CA PHE A 8 -6.88 0.66 8.61
C PHE A 8 -5.95 1.06 7.45
N VAL A 9 -6.29 0.58 6.25
CA VAL A 9 -5.67 0.97 4.98
C VAL A 9 -6.76 1.06 3.92
N ASP A 10 -6.64 2.01 3.01
CA ASP A 10 -7.58 2.23 1.90
C ASP A 10 -6.85 2.47 0.59
N SER A 11 -7.52 2.12 -0.52
CA SER A 11 -7.10 2.50 -1.87
C SER A 11 -8.20 3.34 -2.49
N ASP A 12 -7.84 4.55 -2.95
CA ASP A 12 -8.77 5.45 -3.62
C ASP A 12 -9.14 5.02 -5.05
N ASN A 13 -8.49 3.96 -5.57
CA ASN A 13 -8.72 3.41 -6.89
C ASN A 13 -9.18 1.96 -6.82
N LYS A 14 -10.41 1.70 -7.26
CA LYS A 14 -11.01 0.35 -7.31
C LYS A 14 -10.26 -0.65 -8.20
N ASP A 15 -9.48 -0.16 -9.16
CA ASP A 15 -8.67 -0.98 -10.06
C ASP A 15 -7.25 -1.23 -9.51
N VAL A 16 -6.97 -0.74 -8.29
CA VAL A 16 -5.75 -1.05 -7.53
C VAL A 16 -6.14 -1.59 -6.16
N VAL A 17 -6.01 -2.90 -5.98
CA VAL A 17 -6.50 -3.60 -4.79
C VAL A 17 -5.37 -3.94 -3.82
N ILE A 18 -5.63 -3.76 -2.53
CA ILE A 18 -4.72 -4.21 -1.46
C ILE A 18 -4.95 -5.71 -1.23
N LYS A 19 -3.95 -6.51 -1.57
CA LYS A 19 -4.02 -7.98 -1.47
C LYS A 19 -3.49 -8.48 -0.14
N ALA A 20 -2.50 -7.80 0.42
CA ALA A 20 -1.89 -8.17 1.69
C ALA A 20 -1.44 -6.94 2.46
N LEU A 21 -1.60 -7.04 3.78
CA LEU A 21 -1.05 -6.12 4.75
C LEU A 21 -0.53 -6.95 5.91
N LYS A 22 0.78 -6.89 6.15
CA LYS A 22 1.41 -7.61 7.25
C LYS A 22 2.57 -6.82 7.83
N LYS A 23 3.01 -7.18 9.03
CA LYS A 23 4.32 -6.75 9.55
C LYS A 23 5.44 -7.45 8.76
N ALA A 24 6.53 -6.74 8.50
CA ALA A 24 7.74 -7.31 7.91
C ALA A 24 8.33 -8.40 8.82
N GLU A 25 9.06 -9.33 8.23
CA GLU A 25 9.64 -10.47 8.97
C GLU A 25 10.85 -10.05 9.81
N LEU A 26 11.63 -9.09 9.30
CA LEU A 26 12.92 -8.70 9.87
C LEU A 26 12.94 -7.27 10.42
N SER A 27 11.82 -6.55 10.37
CA SER A 27 11.72 -5.17 10.84
C SER A 27 10.35 -4.86 11.47
N ASP A 28 10.22 -3.65 12.03
CA ASP A 28 8.95 -3.12 12.55
C ASP A 28 8.11 -2.39 11.48
N GLU A 29 8.52 -2.49 10.21
CA GLU A 29 7.79 -1.89 9.10
C GLU A 29 6.58 -2.75 8.68
N TYR A 30 5.65 -2.13 7.96
CA TYR A 30 4.51 -2.82 7.38
C TYR A 30 4.73 -3.03 5.89
N VAL A 31 4.46 -4.25 5.42
CA VAL A 31 4.48 -4.64 4.02
C VAL A 31 3.06 -4.57 3.47
N VAL A 32 2.87 -3.76 2.43
CA VAL A 32 1.59 -3.63 1.73
C VAL A 32 1.75 -4.09 0.30
N ARG A 33 0.95 -5.09 -0.10
CA ARG A 33 0.96 -5.61 -1.45
C ARG A 33 -0.27 -5.12 -2.20
N VAL A 34 -0.03 -4.39 -3.28
CA VAL A 34 -1.06 -3.88 -4.19
C VAL A 34 -1.00 -4.58 -5.54
N TYR A 35 -2.15 -4.73 -6.19
CA TYR A 35 -2.27 -5.26 -7.55
C TYR A 35 -3.13 -4.34 -8.39
N GLU A 36 -2.68 -4.08 -9.62
CA GLU A 36 -3.53 -3.51 -10.67
C GLU A 36 -4.46 -4.61 -11.21
N THR A 37 -5.75 -4.33 -11.31
CA THR A 37 -6.78 -5.28 -11.75
C THR A 37 -7.60 -4.81 -12.95
N GLY A 38 -7.38 -3.58 -13.43
CA GLY A 38 -8.09 -2.99 -14.57
C GLY A 38 -7.57 -3.46 -15.94
N GLY A 39 -6.31 -3.88 -16.03
CA GLY A 39 -5.75 -4.65 -17.17
C GLY A 39 -5.68 -3.93 -18.52
N LYS A 40 -5.93 -2.61 -18.59
CA LYS A 40 -6.02 -1.86 -19.84
C LYS A 40 -5.04 -0.70 -19.97
N MET A 41 -4.76 0.00 -18.88
CA MET A 41 -3.86 1.16 -18.85
C MET A 41 -3.16 1.24 -17.50
N LYS A 42 -2.09 2.02 -17.43
CA LYS A 42 -1.43 2.33 -16.16
C LYS A 42 -2.42 3.02 -15.21
N GLN A 43 -2.51 2.53 -13.98
CA GLN A 43 -3.32 3.14 -12.92
C GLN A 43 -2.46 4.04 -12.03
N ASN A 44 -3.07 5.08 -11.49
CA ASN A 44 -2.58 5.79 -10.31
C ASN A 44 -3.53 5.50 -9.15
N ALA A 45 -2.98 5.29 -7.96
CA ALA A 45 -3.75 5.07 -6.74
C ALA A 45 -3.03 5.71 -5.55
N GLY A 46 -3.79 6.38 -4.69
CA GLY A 46 -3.38 6.78 -3.36
C GLY A 46 -3.71 5.67 -2.36
N ILE A 47 -2.70 5.23 -1.62
CA ILE A 47 -2.88 4.30 -0.50
C ILE A 47 -2.81 5.11 0.79
N SER A 48 -3.91 5.11 1.54
CA SER A 48 -4.03 5.85 2.80
C SER A 48 -4.01 4.89 3.99
N PHE A 49 -3.38 5.30 5.09
CA PHE A 49 -3.37 4.55 6.34
C PHE A 49 -4.02 5.36 7.45
N ALA A 50 -4.60 4.68 8.44
CA ALA A 50 -5.16 5.34 9.62
C ALA A 50 -4.11 6.02 10.50
N GLY A 51 -2.83 5.62 10.38
CA GLY A 51 -1.70 6.19 11.10
C GLY A 51 -0.81 7.04 10.19
N GLU A 52 0.02 7.87 10.82
CA GLU A 52 1.02 8.68 10.13
C GLU A 52 2.08 7.80 9.45
N ILE A 53 2.44 8.15 8.21
CA ILE A 53 3.47 7.47 7.44
C ILE A 53 4.77 8.26 7.58
N VAL A 54 5.73 7.73 8.35
CA VAL A 54 7.04 8.39 8.53
C VAL A 54 7.91 8.27 7.27
N SER A 55 7.90 7.09 6.65
CA SER A 55 8.58 6.82 5.39
C SER A 55 7.96 5.62 4.69
N ALA A 56 8.19 5.51 3.39
CA ALA A 56 7.72 4.39 2.58
C ALA A 56 8.70 4.13 1.45
N CYS A 57 8.87 2.85 1.11
CA CYS A 57 9.70 2.44 0.00
C CYS A 57 9.09 1.23 -0.72
N GLU A 58 9.46 1.07 -1.98
CA GLU A 58 9.09 -0.11 -2.74
C GLU A 58 10.00 -1.28 -2.38
N ALA A 59 9.40 -2.46 -2.23
CA ALA A 59 10.10 -3.70 -1.90
C ALA A 59 9.71 -4.83 -2.85
N ASP A 60 10.60 -5.80 -3.02
CA ASP A 60 10.32 -7.01 -3.78
C ASP A 60 9.48 -8.02 -2.97
N GLY A 61 9.19 -9.17 -3.58
CA GLY A 61 8.46 -10.25 -2.93
C GLY A 61 9.16 -10.86 -1.70
N THR A 62 10.44 -10.52 -1.47
CA THR A 62 11.25 -10.92 -0.32
C THR A 62 11.43 -9.79 0.70
N GLU A 63 10.64 -8.72 0.61
CA GLU A 63 10.64 -7.56 1.52
C GLU A 63 11.91 -6.71 1.43
N LYS A 64 12.77 -6.95 0.44
CA LYS A 64 13.98 -6.14 0.25
C LYS A 64 13.64 -4.90 -0.53
N LYS A 65 14.08 -3.75 0.00
CA LYS A 65 13.97 -2.46 -0.68
C LYS A 65 14.57 -2.52 -2.07
N LEU A 66 13.82 -2.05 -3.07
CA LEU A 66 14.31 -1.94 -4.43
C LEU A 66 15.26 -0.74 -4.56
N VAL A 67 16.33 -0.92 -5.33
CA VAL A 67 17.33 0.14 -5.61
C VAL A 67 16.73 1.26 -6.46
N ARG A 68 15.75 0.94 -7.31
CA ARG A 68 14.97 1.94 -8.04
C ARG A 68 13.80 2.38 -7.17
N GLN A 69 13.73 3.68 -6.92
CA GLN A 69 12.59 4.29 -6.28
C GLN A 69 11.56 4.66 -7.36
N ILE A 70 10.45 3.93 -7.42
CA ILE A 70 9.23 4.48 -8.04
C ILE A 70 8.72 5.56 -7.09
N SER A 71 8.15 6.64 -7.64
CA SER A 71 7.68 7.79 -6.87
C SER A 71 6.63 7.37 -5.84
N VAL A 72 7.05 7.24 -4.58
CA VAL A 72 6.18 7.16 -3.43
C VAL A 72 6.09 8.57 -2.86
N VAL A 73 4.89 9.16 -2.90
CA VAL A 73 4.62 10.47 -2.34
C VAL A 73 3.85 10.25 -1.04
N ILE A 74 4.42 10.71 0.07
CA ILE A 74 3.77 10.74 1.38
C ILE A 74 3.20 12.15 1.52
N ASN A 75 1.91 12.26 1.82
CA ASN A 75 1.20 13.53 2.03
C ASN A 75 0.94 13.75 3.51
#